data_AF-A0A7C6EAI4-F1
#
_entry.id   AF-A0A7C6EAI4-F1
#
_cell.length_a   1.000
_cell.length_b   1.000
_cell.length_c   1.000
_cell.angle_alpha   90.00
_cell.angle_beta   90.00
_cell.angle_gamma   90.00
#
_symmetry.space_group_name_H-M   'P 1'
#
loop_
_entity.id
_entity.type
_entity.pdbx_description
1 polymer ?
#
loop_
_entity_poly.entity_id
_entity_poly.type
_entity_poly.pdbx_seq_one_letter_code
_entity_poly.pdbx_strand_id
1 'polypeptide(L)'
;MIIIFYLFLQISHNIYFANLHSHTEFSDGQGLPEAAYLYARDSAQIDVLAITDHTHYLTENSYQYIKSIANRYTEDGRFIALTGQEFGSLNQFGHITIFEAPNLCPVPASDLNATYRWLNQNKLVTQFNHPREGDFNYLSYDYTGDKYCSTIEVVNGSGNYTILNEQMYFLALENGWHLSPVANQDNHRKKWGDATTSAGKIPLTGILAESLTKEAIIAAILNRRTYAMEVKPKSDRIRLKDFSIDNRIMGEIYPTYNLTILIRLEVVAETGFAKIYLYKNGLIYDSVNTQNRDSIVWYKTDSTSNAYYFVKGIQLDGDQFWSAPIWVEKAPRRDQLVISPNPLKTSSKIIISLSEPKPWPTLTIYNISGEKVYDTSTYAHPMIISSQFSLEWRGIDQTGKNLPNGIYLIGIKFDSGEIFKGKIAIER
;
A
#
# COMPACT_ATOMS: atom_id res chain seq x y z
N MET A 1 -3.24 0.77 -37.10
CA MET A 1 -3.46 0.74 -35.64
C MET A 1 -2.22 0.14 -35.02
N ILE A 2 -1.31 0.98 -34.49
CA ILE A 2 -0.05 0.51 -33.90
C ILE A 2 -0.39 0.06 -32.48
N ILE A 3 -0.46 -1.25 -32.27
CA ILE A 3 -0.57 -1.84 -30.93
C ILE A 3 0.84 -1.76 -30.34
N ILE A 4 1.08 -0.73 -29.51
CA ILE A 4 2.29 -0.66 -28.69
C ILE A 4 2.14 -1.73 -27.61
N PHE A 5 2.85 -2.84 -27.77
CA PHE A 5 3.09 -3.78 -26.68
C PHE A 5 3.98 -3.08 -25.65
N TYR A 6 3.37 -2.54 -24.60
CA TYR A 6 4.12 -2.20 -23.40
C TYR A 6 4.62 -3.51 -22.80
N LEU A 7 5.92 -3.75 -22.91
CA LEU A 7 6.61 -4.82 -22.18
C LEU A 7 6.58 -4.41 -20.70
N PHE A 8 5.54 -4.80 -19.97
CA PHE A 8 5.45 -4.56 -18.54
C PHE A 8 6.48 -5.48 -17.87
N LEU A 9 7.49 -4.91 -17.18
CA LEU A 9 8.27 -5.68 -16.23
C LEU A 9 7.30 -6.22 -15.19
N GLN A 10 7.11 -7.53 -15.15
CA GLN A 10 6.36 -8.17 -14.08
C GLN A 10 7.20 -8.03 -12.81
N ILE A 11 6.71 -7.27 -11.84
CA ILE A 11 7.32 -7.17 -10.52
C ILE A 11 7.05 -8.51 -9.83
N SER A 12 7.99 -9.46 -9.97
CA SER A 12 7.90 -10.74 -9.29
C SER A 12 8.40 -10.55 -7.86
N HIS A 13 7.56 -10.86 -6.87
CA HIS A 13 7.96 -10.94 -5.47
C HIS A 13 7.82 -12.39 -5.00
N ASN A 14 8.66 -12.77 -4.04
CA ASN A 14 8.53 -14.07 -3.40
C ASN A 14 7.40 -13.99 -2.37
N ILE A 15 6.61 -15.06 -2.30
CA ILE A 15 5.53 -15.20 -1.32
C ILE A 15 6.03 -16.11 -0.21
N TYR A 16 6.03 -15.61 1.02
CA TYR A 16 6.39 -16.35 2.22
C TYR A 16 5.17 -16.47 3.13
N PHE A 17 4.98 -17.64 3.72
CA PHE A 17 3.87 -17.92 4.62
C PHE A 17 4.31 -17.82 6.06
N ALA A 18 3.51 -17.13 6.87
CA ALA A 18 3.86 -16.71 8.20
C ALA A 18 2.75 -16.94 9.21
N ASN A 19 3.15 -17.15 10.46
CA ASN A 19 2.32 -16.96 11.64
C ASN A 19 3.01 -15.91 12.52
N LEU A 20 2.43 -14.73 12.63
CA LEU A 20 3.04 -13.55 13.26
C LEU A 20 2.58 -13.33 14.71
N HIS A 21 1.79 -14.26 15.27
CA HIS A 21 1.28 -14.15 16.63
C HIS A 21 1.19 -15.55 17.27
N SER A 22 2.06 -15.80 18.25
CA SER A 22 2.07 -17.06 18.99
C SER A 22 2.78 -16.98 20.33
N HIS A 23 2.42 -17.87 21.25
CA HIS A 23 2.92 -17.90 22.62
C HIS A 23 3.65 -19.21 22.93
N THR A 24 4.46 -19.17 23.97
CA THR A 24 5.25 -20.27 24.53
C THR A 24 5.05 -20.37 26.03
N GLU A 25 5.75 -21.29 26.70
CA GLU A 25 5.71 -21.41 28.16
C GLU A 25 6.32 -20.21 28.91
N PHE A 26 6.87 -19.22 28.19
CA PHE A 26 7.39 -17.98 28.78
C PHE A 26 6.30 -16.95 29.10
N SER A 27 5.09 -17.09 28.54
CA SER A 27 3.86 -16.50 29.10
C SER A 27 2.89 -17.59 29.56
N ASP A 28 1.89 -17.87 28.74
CA ASP A 28 0.71 -18.69 29.00
C ASP A 28 0.45 -19.69 27.86
N GLY A 29 1.41 -19.82 26.94
CA GLY A 29 1.46 -20.87 25.94
C GLY A 29 2.11 -22.17 26.45
N GLN A 30 2.42 -23.07 25.52
CA GLN A 30 3.02 -24.37 25.84
C GLN A 30 4.33 -24.59 25.10
N GLY A 31 5.34 -25.13 25.78
CA GLY A 31 6.58 -25.56 25.17
C GLY A 31 7.56 -24.42 24.93
N LEU A 32 8.81 -24.79 24.68
CA LEU A 32 9.93 -23.88 24.55
C LEU A 32 9.99 -23.18 23.19
N PRO A 33 10.56 -21.96 23.11
CA PRO A 33 10.79 -21.24 21.85
C PRO A 33 11.51 -22.06 20.77
N GLU A 34 12.50 -22.87 21.15
CA GLU A 34 13.22 -23.76 20.25
C GLU A 34 12.29 -24.76 19.57
N ALA A 35 11.38 -25.36 20.35
CA ALA A 35 10.42 -26.34 19.84
C ALA A 35 9.40 -25.67 18.91
N ALA A 36 9.00 -24.43 19.22
CA ALA A 36 8.09 -23.65 18.38
C ALA A 36 8.70 -23.35 17.01
N TYR A 37 9.92 -22.79 16.96
CA TYR A 37 10.60 -22.50 15.70
C TYR A 37 10.90 -23.77 14.89
N LEU A 38 11.40 -24.83 15.52
CA LEU A 38 11.62 -26.12 14.85
C LEU A 38 10.34 -26.68 14.26
N TYR A 39 9.24 -26.67 15.04
CA TYR A 39 7.97 -27.18 14.58
C TYR A 39 7.44 -26.36 13.39
N ALA A 40 7.47 -25.03 13.47
CA ALA A 40 7.00 -24.16 12.39
C ALA A 40 7.76 -24.41 11.08
N ARG A 41 9.09 -24.53 11.16
CA ARG A 41 9.94 -24.80 10.00
C ARG A 41 9.74 -26.21 9.44
N ASP A 42 9.90 -27.23 10.28
CA ASP A 42 10.08 -28.61 9.81
C ASP A 42 8.76 -29.38 9.74
N SER A 43 7.78 -29.04 10.58
CA SER A 43 6.46 -29.71 10.63
C SER A 43 5.37 -28.89 9.94
N ALA A 44 5.18 -27.62 10.32
CA ALA A 44 4.19 -26.74 9.71
C ALA A 44 4.60 -26.29 8.30
N GLN A 45 5.90 -26.27 8.01
CA GLN A 45 6.49 -25.87 6.73
C GLN A 45 6.10 -24.44 6.34
N ILE A 46 6.02 -23.55 7.33
CA ILE A 46 5.88 -22.10 7.10
C ILE A 46 7.28 -21.46 7.09
N ASP A 47 7.38 -20.30 6.45
CA ASP A 47 8.64 -19.62 6.19
C ASP A 47 9.04 -18.67 7.35
N VAL A 48 8.04 -18.14 8.08
CA VAL A 48 8.26 -17.16 9.15
C VAL A 48 7.39 -17.49 10.37
N LEU A 49 7.99 -17.55 11.56
CA LEU A 49 7.25 -17.58 12.83
C LEU A 49 7.68 -16.41 13.71
N ALA A 50 6.70 -15.70 14.28
CA ALA A 50 6.94 -14.79 15.40
C ALA A 50 6.46 -15.40 16.72
N ILE A 51 7.36 -15.44 17.70
CA ILE A 51 7.01 -15.70 19.10
C ILE A 51 6.81 -14.36 19.78
N THR A 52 5.64 -14.17 20.38
CA THR A 52 5.12 -12.88 20.83
C THR A 52 4.49 -13.01 22.21
N ASP A 53 5.18 -13.73 23.11
CA ASP A 53 4.73 -13.92 24.49
C ASP A 53 4.29 -12.58 25.13
N HIS A 54 3.27 -12.65 25.97
CA HIS A 54 2.70 -11.49 26.64
C HIS A 54 3.75 -10.72 27.46
N THR A 55 3.93 -9.42 27.17
CA THR A 55 4.97 -8.58 27.78
C THR A 55 4.97 -8.63 29.31
N HIS A 56 3.79 -8.70 29.94
CA HIS A 56 3.66 -8.64 31.40
C HIS A 56 4.07 -9.93 32.14
N TYR A 57 4.26 -11.04 31.42
CA TYR A 57 4.88 -12.26 31.97
C TYR A 57 6.40 -12.29 31.78
N LEU A 58 6.93 -11.49 30.86
CA LEU A 58 8.33 -11.50 30.51
C LEU A 58 9.15 -10.64 31.49
N THR A 59 10.31 -11.17 31.86
CA THR A 59 11.46 -10.37 32.31
C THR A 59 12.34 -10.00 31.12
N GLU A 60 13.22 -9.00 31.30
CA GLU A 60 14.20 -8.65 30.27
C GLU A 60 15.09 -9.86 29.91
N ASN A 61 15.50 -10.65 30.90
CA ASN A 61 16.32 -11.84 30.67
C ASN A 61 15.60 -12.89 29.82
N SER A 62 14.32 -13.15 30.07
CA SER A 62 13.52 -14.08 29.24
C SER A 62 13.30 -13.54 27.83
N TYR A 63 13.07 -12.24 27.66
CA TYR A 63 12.91 -11.65 26.34
C TYR A 63 14.21 -11.72 25.52
N GLN A 64 15.35 -11.39 26.14
CA GLN A 64 16.66 -11.55 25.50
C GLN A 64 16.98 -13.03 25.20
N TYR A 65 16.54 -13.96 26.05
CA TYR A 65 16.63 -15.39 25.77
C TYR A 65 15.88 -15.74 24.49
N ILE A 66 14.58 -15.42 24.38
CA ILE A 66 13.75 -15.69 23.19
C ILE A 66 14.40 -15.06 21.95
N LYS A 67 14.85 -13.80 22.04
CA LYS A 67 15.56 -13.12 20.95
C LYS A 67 16.82 -13.85 20.50
N SER A 68 17.63 -14.35 21.44
CA SER A 68 18.82 -15.13 21.13
C SER A 68 18.48 -16.45 20.43
N ILE A 69 17.38 -17.09 20.83
CA ILE A 69 16.87 -18.30 20.18
C ILE A 69 16.36 -17.98 18.78
N ALA A 70 15.58 -16.93 18.60
CA ALA A 70 15.10 -16.48 17.30
C ALA A 70 16.28 -16.25 16.32
N ASN A 71 17.34 -15.60 16.77
CA ASN A 71 18.54 -15.39 15.95
C ASN A 71 19.26 -16.70 15.60
N ARG A 72 19.31 -17.68 16.51
CA ARG A 72 19.93 -18.99 16.25
C ARG A 72 19.14 -19.84 15.25
N TYR A 73 17.82 -19.73 15.27
CA TYR A 73 16.92 -20.52 14.40
C TYR A 73 16.58 -19.84 13.08
N THR A 74 16.98 -18.58 12.91
CA THR A 74 16.94 -17.90 11.62
C THR A 74 18.00 -18.50 10.69
N GLU A 75 17.57 -18.93 9.51
CA GLU A 75 18.41 -19.45 8.44
C GLU A 75 17.93 -18.79 7.13
N ASP A 76 18.67 -17.76 6.68
CA ASP A 76 18.32 -17.01 5.47
C ASP A 76 18.13 -17.94 4.26
N GLY A 77 17.08 -17.67 3.48
CA GLY A 77 16.68 -18.51 2.35
C GLY A 77 15.87 -19.76 2.74
N ARG A 78 15.71 -20.05 4.04
CA ARG A 78 14.97 -21.23 4.51
C ARG A 78 13.91 -20.95 5.55
N PHE A 79 14.21 -20.19 6.61
CA PHE A 79 13.27 -19.93 7.70
C PHE A 79 13.68 -18.70 8.52
N ILE A 80 12.73 -17.81 8.79
CA ILE A 80 12.96 -16.61 9.60
C ILE A 80 12.22 -16.72 10.93
N ALA A 81 12.98 -16.75 12.00
CA ALA A 81 12.46 -16.71 13.35
C ALA A 81 12.49 -15.26 13.86
N LEU A 82 11.30 -14.74 14.16
CA LEU A 82 11.10 -13.41 14.75
C LEU A 82 10.83 -13.54 16.24
N THR A 83 11.41 -12.64 17.02
CA THR A 83 10.98 -12.38 18.40
C THR A 83 10.05 -11.17 18.41
N GLY A 84 9.10 -11.16 19.32
CA GLY A 84 8.27 -10.02 19.63
C GLY A 84 7.73 -10.10 21.05
N GLN A 85 6.91 -9.15 21.41
CA GLN A 85 6.20 -9.12 22.69
C GLN A 85 4.77 -8.66 22.42
N GLU A 86 3.78 -9.35 22.96
CA GLU A 86 2.40 -8.87 22.92
C GLU A 86 2.17 -7.91 24.09
N PHE A 87 2.18 -6.62 23.78
CA PHE A 87 2.11 -5.52 24.73
C PHE A 87 0.69 -4.95 24.82
N GLY A 88 0.28 -4.58 26.03
CA GLY A 88 -1.02 -3.98 26.31
C GLY A 88 -1.88 -4.86 27.22
N SER A 89 -3.17 -4.55 27.28
CA SER A 89 -4.15 -5.31 28.04
C SER A 89 -5.53 -5.17 27.41
N LEU A 90 -6.27 -6.27 27.35
CA LEU A 90 -7.69 -6.30 26.97
C LEU A 90 -8.59 -5.43 27.87
N ASN A 91 -8.16 -5.06 29.08
CA ASN A 91 -8.94 -4.15 29.94
C ASN A 91 -8.54 -2.67 29.77
N GLN A 92 -7.64 -2.38 28.83
CA GLN A 92 -7.12 -1.04 28.56
C GLN A 92 -7.35 -0.70 27.09
N PHE A 93 -6.30 -0.69 26.26
CA PHE A 93 -6.42 -0.32 24.85
C PHE A 93 -6.43 -1.52 23.89
N GLY A 94 -6.34 -2.76 24.36
CA GLY A 94 -6.13 -3.93 23.52
C GLY A 94 -4.67 -4.37 23.46
N HIS A 95 -4.32 -5.24 22.51
CA HIS A 95 -3.00 -5.85 22.39
C HIS A 95 -2.27 -5.46 21.08
N ILE A 96 -1.00 -5.09 21.22
CA ILE A 96 -0.10 -4.76 20.11
C ILE A 96 1.09 -5.71 20.17
N THR A 97 1.33 -6.47 19.11
CA THR A 97 2.62 -7.14 18.95
C THR A 97 3.67 -6.12 18.54
N ILE A 98 4.78 -6.10 19.26
CA ILE A 98 5.96 -5.28 18.95
C ILE A 98 7.10 -6.20 18.52
N PHE A 99 7.45 -6.18 17.24
CA PHE A 99 8.45 -7.09 16.67
C PHE A 99 9.88 -6.59 16.88
N GLU A 100 10.77 -7.52 17.20
CA GLU A 100 12.24 -7.35 17.22
C GLU A 100 12.75 -6.18 18.09
N ALA A 101 11.93 -5.67 19.01
CA ALA A 101 12.30 -4.59 19.92
C ALA A 101 13.60 -4.93 20.66
N PRO A 102 14.47 -3.94 20.93
CA PRO A 102 15.72 -4.20 21.62
C PRO A 102 15.50 -4.68 23.05
N ASN A 103 14.46 -4.20 23.73
CA ASN A 103 14.10 -4.53 25.12
C ASN A 103 12.57 -4.58 25.25
N LEU A 104 12.08 -4.96 26.43
CA LEU A 104 10.65 -4.84 26.75
C LEU A 104 10.17 -3.38 26.69
N CYS A 105 8.91 -3.20 26.29
CA CYS A 105 8.29 -1.88 26.25
C CYS A 105 8.20 -1.30 27.67
N PRO A 106 8.83 -0.14 27.95
CA PRO A 106 8.86 0.44 29.30
C PRO A 106 7.61 1.29 29.60
N VAL A 107 6.73 1.46 28.61
CA VAL A 107 5.54 2.30 28.74
C VAL A 107 4.50 1.57 29.61
N PRO A 108 3.77 2.26 30.50
CA PRO A 108 2.62 1.66 31.16
C PRO A 108 1.58 1.19 30.13
N ALA A 109 1.10 -0.05 30.24
CA ALA A 109 0.13 -0.65 29.32
C ALA A 109 -1.20 0.13 29.21
N SER A 110 -1.46 1.09 30.10
CA SER A 110 -2.64 1.96 30.06
C SER A 110 -2.49 3.18 29.15
N ASP A 111 -1.28 3.51 28.68
CA ASP A 111 -1.00 4.74 27.92
C ASP A 111 -0.71 4.45 26.44
N LEU A 112 -1.79 4.37 25.66
CA LEU A 112 -1.72 4.13 24.22
C LEU A 112 -0.89 5.19 23.47
N ASN A 113 -1.08 6.46 23.83
CA ASN A 113 -0.41 7.57 23.14
C ASN A 113 1.11 7.58 23.43
N ALA A 114 1.52 7.29 24.67
CA ALA A 114 2.94 7.09 24.97
C ALA A 114 3.50 5.86 24.27
N THR A 115 2.70 4.81 24.12
CA THR A 115 3.09 3.60 23.37
C THR A 115 3.41 3.96 21.91
N TYR A 116 2.51 4.65 21.20
CA TYR A 116 2.77 5.11 19.83
C TYR A 116 4.01 6.00 19.70
N ARG A 117 4.22 6.93 20.64
CA ARG A 117 5.44 7.77 20.65
C ARG A 117 6.71 6.95 20.82
N TRP A 118 6.71 5.99 21.75
CA TRP A 118 7.86 5.11 21.99
C TRP A 118 8.17 4.24 20.79
N LEU A 119 7.15 3.64 20.15
CA LEU A 119 7.29 2.87 18.92
C LEU A 119 7.92 3.71 17.80
N ASN A 120 7.47 4.95 17.63
CA ASN A 120 7.97 5.84 16.59
C ASN A 120 9.43 6.26 16.83
N GLN A 121 9.77 6.60 18.07
CA GLN A 121 11.14 6.94 18.46
C GLN A 121 12.12 5.79 18.21
N ASN A 122 11.70 4.55 18.46
CA ASN A 122 12.52 3.36 18.29
C ASN A 122 12.38 2.68 16.91
N LYS A 123 11.49 3.20 16.05
CA LYS A 123 11.20 2.70 14.70
C LYS A 123 10.78 1.22 14.67
N LEU A 124 9.92 0.82 15.61
CA LEU A 124 9.56 -0.59 15.82
C LEU A 124 8.28 -0.94 15.08
N VAL A 125 8.35 -1.94 14.21
CA VAL A 125 7.21 -2.46 13.45
C VAL A 125 6.23 -3.16 14.39
N THR A 126 4.93 -2.89 14.23
CA THR A 126 3.89 -3.48 15.07
C THR A 126 2.68 -3.97 14.31
N GLN A 127 1.90 -4.80 15.02
CA GLN A 127 0.62 -5.38 14.60
C GLN A 127 -0.44 -5.11 15.67
N PHE A 128 -1.64 -4.70 15.25
CA PHE A 128 -2.82 -4.73 16.12
C PHE A 128 -3.35 -6.16 16.20
N ASN A 129 -3.35 -6.73 17.39
CA ASN A 129 -3.81 -8.09 17.63
C ASN A 129 -5.27 -8.10 18.00
N HIS A 130 -6.00 -9.02 17.37
CA HIS A 130 -7.40 -9.38 17.59
C HIS A 130 -8.30 -8.25 18.14
N PRO A 131 -8.30 -7.06 17.54
CA PRO A 131 -8.96 -5.89 18.12
C PRO A 131 -10.46 -6.17 18.27
N ARG A 132 -11.01 -5.80 19.43
CA ARG A 132 -12.44 -5.86 19.74
C ARG A 132 -13.05 -4.47 19.65
N GLU A 133 -14.38 -4.42 19.66
CA GLU A 133 -15.09 -3.14 19.78
C GLU A 133 -14.60 -2.34 20.99
N GLY A 134 -14.25 -1.07 20.76
CA GLY A 134 -13.72 -0.16 21.78
C GLY A 134 -12.18 -0.16 21.92
N ASP A 135 -11.49 -1.23 21.50
CA ASP A 135 -10.02 -1.29 21.57
C ASP A 135 -9.39 -0.15 20.77
N PHE A 136 -8.23 0.34 21.24
CA PHE A 136 -7.49 1.45 20.68
C PHE A 136 -8.30 2.74 20.52
N ASN A 137 -9.24 2.99 21.45
CA ASN A 137 -10.23 4.07 21.36
C ASN A 137 -11.04 3.99 20.05
N TYR A 138 -11.62 2.82 19.78
CA TYR A 138 -12.29 2.51 18.51
C TYR A 138 -11.38 2.69 17.29
N LEU A 139 -10.10 2.31 17.42
CA LEU A 139 -9.07 2.52 16.39
C LEU A 139 -9.04 3.97 15.88
N SER A 140 -9.23 4.96 16.75
CA SER A 140 -9.12 6.37 16.38
C SER A 140 -7.76 6.61 15.72
N TYR A 141 -7.74 7.29 14.58
CA TYR A 141 -6.51 7.52 13.84
C TYR A 141 -5.49 8.33 14.64
N ASP A 142 -4.26 7.84 14.64
CA ASP A 142 -3.11 8.50 15.23
C ASP A 142 -1.96 8.52 14.22
N TYR A 143 -1.59 9.72 13.78
CA TYR A 143 -0.51 9.94 12.82
C TYR A 143 0.86 9.41 13.30
N THR A 144 1.10 9.41 14.62
CA THR A 144 2.37 8.91 15.19
C THR A 144 2.42 7.39 15.12
N GLY A 145 1.31 6.73 15.42
CA GLY A 145 1.13 5.28 15.36
C GLY A 145 1.19 4.75 13.94
N ASP A 146 0.51 5.40 12.99
CA ASP A 146 0.34 4.94 11.59
C ASP A 146 1.67 4.70 10.85
N LYS A 147 2.74 5.36 11.29
CA LYS A 147 4.07 5.19 10.72
C LYS A 147 4.67 3.80 10.95
N TYR A 148 4.30 3.13 12.03
CA TYR A 148 4.91 1.85 12.43
C TYR A 148 3.92 0.75 12.84
N CYS A 149 2.66 1.10 13.10
CA CYS A 149 1.57 0.15 13.11
C CYS A 149 1.20 -0.15 11.66
N SER A 150 1.56 -1.34 11.19
CA SER A 150 1.51 -1.68 9.76
C SER A 150 0.52 -2.80 9.45
N THR A 151 0.16 -3.60 10.46
CA THR A 151 -0.69 -4.78 10.28
C THR A 151 -1.80 -4.85 11.31
N ILE A 152 -2.90 -5.51 10.96
CA ILE A 152 -4.06 -5.74 11.83
C ILE A 152 -4.65 -7.11 11.57
N GLU A 153 -4.92 -7.85 12.65
CA GLU A 153 -5.50 -9.19 12.53
C GLU A 153 -6.96 -9.13 12.07
N VAL A 154 -7.22 -9.73 10.91
CA VAL A 154 -8.58 -9.97 10.40
C VAL A 154 -9.10 -11.35 10.76
N VAL A 155 -8.21 -12.32 10.93
CA VAL A 155 -8.52 -13.67 11.43
C VAL A 155 -7.54 -14.00 12.54
N ASN A 156 -8.06 -14.44 13.67
CA ASN A 156 -7.27 -14.88 14.81
C ASN A 156 -7.81 -16.21 15.36
N GLY A 157 -6.90 -17.13 15.69
CA GLY A 157 -7.20 -18.16 16.69
C GLY A 157 -6.67 -19.55 16.35
N SER A 158 -6.76 -20.42 17.36
CA SER A 158 -6.30 -21.81 17.27
C SER A 158 -7.08 -22.75 18.20
N GLY A 159 -7.20 -24.01 17.79
CA GLY A 159 -7.90 -25.03 18.55
C GLY A 159 -9.41 -24.80 18.61
N ASN A 160 -9.88 -24.31 19.74
CA ASN A 160 -11.32 -24.29 20.07
C ASN A 160 -12.01 -22.96 19.73
N TYR A 161 -11.30 -22.00 19.14
CA TYR A 161 -11.88 -20.70 18.78
C TYR A 161 -11.43 -20.23 17.40
N THR A 162 -12.25 -19.36 16.82
CA THR A 162 -11.98 -18.59 15.61
C THR A 162 -12.57 -17.20 15.86
N ILE A 163 -11.77 -16.15 15.67
CA ILE A 163 -12.22 -14.76 15.73
C ILE A 163 -12.04 -14.16 14.34
N LEU A 164 -13.12 -13.62 13.78
CA LEU A 164 -13.12 -12.88 12.53
C LEU A 164 -13.31 -11.39 12.84
N ASN A 165 -12.22 -10.63 12.78
CA ASN A 165 -12.16 -9.19 13.09
C ASN A 165 -12.20 -8.31 11.84
N GLU A 166 -12.82 -8.81 10.77
CA GLU A 166 -12.96 -8.07 9.52
C GLU A 166 -13.55 -6.67 9.74
N GLN A 167 -14.57 -6.53 10.59
CA GLN A 167 -15.20 -5.25 10.87
C GLN A 167 -14.22 -4.22 11.44
N MET A 168 -13.27 -4.64 12.29
CA MET A 168 -12.29 -3.74 12.88
C MET A 168 -11.22 -3.31 11.87
N TYR A 169 -10.86 -4.18 10.92
CA TYR A 169 -10.01 -3.79 9.79
C TYR A 169 -10.67 -2.71 8.94
N PHE A 170 -11.96 -2.86 8.60
CA PHE A 170 -12.71 -1.85 7.85
C PHE A 170 -12.83 -0.54 8.63
N LEU A 171 -13.10 -0.61 9.94
CA LEU A 171 -13.13 0.55 10.82
C LEU A 171 -11.79 1.30 10.83
N ALA A 172 -10.67 0.58 10.93
CA ALA A 172 -9.34 1.18 10.93
C ALA A 172 -9.08 1.96 9.63
N LEU A 173 -9.38 1.33 8.49
CA LEU A 173 -9.21 1.96 7.18
C LEU A 173 -10.10 3.20 7.01
N GLU A 174 -11.35 3.14 7.49
CA GLU A 174 -12.28 4.28 7.47
C GLU A 174 -11.81 5.44 8.36
N ASN A 175 -11.23 5.12 9.53
CA ASN A 175 -10.66 6.13 10.42
C ASN A 175 -9.40 6.80 9.83
N GLY A 176 -8.80 6.21 8.79
CA GLY A 176 -7.65 6.78 8.07
C GLY A 176 -6.32 6.07 8.29
N TRP A 177 -6.32 4.91 8.96
CA TRP A 177 -5.10 4.11 9.11
C TRP A 177 -4.66 3.49 7.79
N HIS A 178 -3.34 3.39 7.62
CA HIS A 178 -2.69 2.61 6.57
C HIS A 178 -2.27 1.27 7.16
N LEU A 179 -3.12 0.26 7.06
CA LEU A 179 -2.87 -1.07 7.62
C LEU A 179 -3.04 -2.15 6.56
N SER A 180 -2.28 -3.23 6.70
CA SER A 180 -2.44 -4.47 5.93
C SER A 180 -3.04 -5.58 6.79
N PRO A 181 -3.89 -6.45 6.22
CA PRO A 181 -4.50 -7.53 6.96
C PRO A 181 -3.50 -8.66 7.19
N VAL A 182 -3.62 -9.31 8.34
CA VAL A 182 -2.90 -10.53 8.71
C VAL A 182 -3.86 -11.55 9.33
N ALA A 183 -3.53 -12.83 9.20
CA ALA A 183 -4.25 -13.92 9.83
C ALA A 183 -3.25 -14.78 10.62
N ASN A 184 -3.49 -14.91 11.93
CA ASN A 184 -2.58 -15.59 12.83
C ASN A 184 -3.32 -16.52 13.80
N GLN A 185 -2.56 -17.35 14.50
CA GLN A 185 -3.12 -18.45 15.29
C GLN A 185 -3.25 -18.16 16.78
N ASP A 186 -2.49 -17.17 17.30
CA ASP A 186 -2.47 -16.85 18.73
C ASP A 186 -2.29 -18.12 19.57
N ASN A 187 -1.30 -18.91 19.16
CA ASN A 187 -1.11 -20.26 19.68
C ASN A 187 -0.78 -20.20 21.17
N HIS A 188 -1.66 -20.71 22.01
CA HIS A 188 -1.35 -21.04 23.41
C HIS A 188 -1.07 -22.54 23.61
N ARG A 189 -1.25 -23.32 22.55
CA ARG A 189 -0.89 -24.74 22.49
C ARG A 189 0.11 -24.93 21.36
N LYS A 190 0.80 -26.07 21.38
CA LYS A 190 1.68 -26.49 20.28
C LYS A 190 0.92 -26.50 18.93
N LYS A 191 1.66 -26.73 17.85
CA LYS A 191 1.24 -26.64 16.43
C LYS A 191 1.37 -25.24 15.81
N TRP A 192 2.47 -24.55 16.12
CA TRP A 192 2.79 -23.25 15.55
C TRP A 192 2.87 -23.32 14.02
N GLY A 193 1.96 -22.61 13.35
CA GLY A 193 1.94 -22.50 11.90
C GLY A 193 1.00 -23.46 11.18
N ASP A 194 0.41 -24.45 11.87
CA ASP A 194 -0.61 -25.32 11.28
C ASP A 194 -1.73 -25.73 12.25
N ALA A 195 -1.92 -24.98 13.34
CA ALA A 195 -3.07 -25.19 14.22
C ALA A 195 -4.36 -24.79 13.48
N THR A 196 -5.33 -25.70 13.50
CA THR A 196 -6.68 -25.43 13.01
C THR A 196 -7.49 -24.70 14.07
N THR A 197 -8.33 -23.77 13.66
CA THR A 197 -9.34 -23.13 14.50
C THR A 197 -10.56 -24.03 14.74
N SER A 198 -11.57 -23.54 15.47
CA SER A 198 -12.85 -24.25 15.63
C SER A 198 -13.61 -24.47 14.32
N ALA A 199 -13.34 -23.66 13.29
CA ALA A 199 -13.86 -23.85 11.93
C ALA A 199 -13.09 -24.91 11.13
N GLY A 200 -12.01 -25.46 11.70
CA GLY A 200 -11.14 -26.44 11.03
C GLY A 200 -10.25 -25.83 9.95
N LYS A 201 -10.03 -24.52 9.98
CA LYS A 201 -9.20 -23.75 9.04
C LYS A 201 -7.90 -23.31 9.71
N ILE A 202 -6.83 -23.13 8.95
CA ILE A 202 -5.54 -22.63 9.46
C ILE A 202 -5.41 -21.15 9.08
N PRO A 203 -5.41 -20.20 10.05
CA PRO A 203 -5.06 -18.82 9.77
C PRO A 203 -3.57 -18.70 9.43
N LEU A 204 -3.27 -18.10 8.29
CA LEU A 204 -1.90 -17.80 7.86
C LEU A 204 -1.80 -16.43 7.19
N THR A 205 -0.63 -15.84 7.29
CA THR A 205 -0.30 -14.58 6.62
C THR A 205 0.64 -14.84 5.46
N GLY A 206 0.35 -14.29 4.29
CA GLY A 206 1.30 -14.22 3.18
C GLY A 206 2.06 -12.91 3.23
N ILE A 207 3.37 -12.95 2.97
CA ILE A 207 4.27 -11.79 2.97
C ILE A 207 4.95 -11.72 1.59
N LEU A 208 4.84 -10.57 0.92
CA LEU A 208 5.58 -10.29 -0.32
C LEU A 208 6.92 -9.62 0.01
N ALA A 209 8.01 -10.37 -0.13
CA ALA A 209 9.35 -9.87 0.12
C ALA A 209 10.32 -10.26 -1.00
N GLU A 210 11.40 -9.50 -1.15
CA GLU A 210 12.42 -9.73 -2.19
C GLU A 210 13.21 -11.02 -1.93
N SER A 211 13.48 -11.34 -0.66
CA SER A 211 14.22 -12.52 -0.22
C SER A 211 13.73 -12.98 1.15
N LEU A 212 14.03 -14.23 1.52
CA LEU A 212 13.73 -14.78 2.84
C LEU A 212 14.88 -14.45 3.80
N THR A 213 14.96 -13.19 4.21
CA THR A 213 15.89 -12.71 5.24
C THR A 213 15.12 -11.96 6.30
N LYS A 214 15.63 -11.89 7.53
CA LYS A 214 14.96 -11.15 8.62
C LYS A 214 14.70 -9.69 8.23
N GLU A 215 15.68 -9.03 7.62
CA GLU A 215 15.56 -7.63 7.18
C GLU A 215 14.48 -7.45 6.10
N ALA A 216 14.47 -8.31 5.08
CA ALA A 216 13.48 -8.23 4.01
C ALA A 216 12.04 -8.51 4.51
N ILE A 217 11.87 -9.46 5.44
CA ILE A 217 10.57 -9.76 6.05
C ILE A 217 10.07 -8.59 6.90
N ILE A 218 10.91 -8.03 7.78
CA ILE A 218 10.53 -6.87 8.60
C ILE A 218 10.22 -5.65 7.71
N ALA A 219 11.01 -5.43 6.65
CA ALA A 219 10.75 -4.37 5.68
C ALA A 219 9.42 -4.60 4.94
N ALA A 220 9.08 -5.82 4.56
CA ALA A 220 7.81 -6.14 3.91
C ALA A 220 6.61 -5.88 4.84
N ILE A 221 6.68 -6.30 6.10
CA ILE A 221 5.64 -6.03 7.11
C ILE A 221 5.48 -4.52 7.31
N LEU A 222 6.58 -3.78 7.53
CA LEU A 222 6.55 -2.33 7.68
C LEU A 222 5.92 -1.62 6.47
N ASN A 223 6.19 -2.10 5.26
CA ASN A 223 5.62 -1.56 4.02
C ASN A 223 4.25 -2.15 3.67
N ARG A 224 3.58 -2.82 4.62
CA ARG A 224 2.22 -3.35 4.48
C ARG A 224 2.07 -4.36 3.34
N ARG A 225 3.14 -5.12 3.05
CA ARG A 225 3.17 -6.09 1.95
C ARG A 225 2.68 -7.47 2.42
N THR A 226 1.61 -7.49 3.21
CA THR A 226 1.01 -8.71 3.74
C THR A 226 -0.39 -8.93 3.18
N TYR A 227 -0.85 -10.17 3.21
CA TYR A 227 -2.23 -10.54 2.98
C TYR A 227 -2.63 -11.65 3.94
N ALA A 228 -3.88 -11.65 4.38
CA ALA A 228 -4.42 -12.66 5.28
C ALA A 228 -5.08 -13.78 4.49
N MET A 229 -5.01 -15.02 4.98
CA MET A 229 -5.75 -16.14 4.41
C MET A 229 -6.17 -17.16 5.47
N GLU A 230 -7.32 -17.79 5.23
CA GLU A 230 -7.68 -19.07 5.82
C GLU A 230 -7.22 -20.20 4.89
N VAL A 231 -6.75 -21.33 5.44
CA VAL A 231 -6.21 -22.46 4.65
C VAL A 231 -6.80 -23.80 5.11
N LYS A 232 -7.37 -24.55 4.16
CA LYS A 232 -7.89 -25.91 4.34
C LYS A 232 -8.04 -26.61 2.97
N PRO A 233 -7.37 -27.74 2.71
CA PRO A 233 -6.37 -28.40 3.54
C PRO A 233 -5.07 -27.59 3.63
N LYS A 234 -4.13 -28.02 4.49
CA LYS A 234 -2.83 -27.34 4.71
C LYS A 234 -2.03 -27.03 3.43
N SER A 235 -2.23 -27.79 2.36
CA SER A 235 -1.58 -27.60 1.06
C SER A 235 -2.18 -26.44 0.24
N ASP A 236 -3.43 -26.07 0.50
CA ASP A 236 -4.21 -25.07 -0.25
C ASP A 236 -3.86 -23.63 0.12
N ARG A 237 -2.57 -23.31 0.11
CA ARG A 237 -2.10 -21.95 0.38
C ARG A 237 -2.43 -21.04 -0.79
N ILE A 238 -3.25 -20.03 -0.53
CA ILE A 238 -3.59 -18.98 -1.50
C ILE A 238 -2.34 -18.15 -1.79
N ARG A 239 -1.96 -18.05 -3.06
CA ARG A 239 -0.81 -17.29 -3.56
C ARG A 239 -1.30 -16.09 -4.35
N LEU A 240 -1.31 -14.92 -3.70
CA LEU A 240 -1.58 -13.64 -4.33
C LEU A 240 -0.32 -13.13 -5.05
N LYS A 241 -0.15 -13.54 -6.30
CA LYS A 241 1.06 -13.28 -7.10
C LYS A 241 1.16 -11.83 -7.57
N ASP A 242 0.02 -11.19 -7.83
CA ASP A 242 -0.06 -9.78 -8.17
C ASP A 242 -1.35 -9.19 -7.60
N PHE A 243 -1.22 -8.09 -6.87
CA PHE A 243 -2.28 -7.11 -6.73
C PHE A 243 -1.59 -5.75 -6.83
N SER A 244 -1.81 -5.06 -7.95
CA SER A 244 -1.12 -3.82 -8.25
C SER A 244 -2.00 -2.81 -8.97
N ILE A 245 -1.65 -1.54 -8.82
CA ILE A 245 -2.26 -0.42 -9.54
C ILE A 245 -1.16 0.41 -10.18
N ASP A 246 -1.18 0.58 -11.51
CA ASP A 246 -0.11 1.26 -12.27
C ASP A 246 1.29 0.69 -11.97
N ASN A 247 1.38 -0.64 -11.78
CA ASN A 247 2.58 -1.38 -11.36
C ASN A 247 3.10 -1.00 -9.95
N ARG A 248 2.24 -0.44 -9.09
CA ARG A 248 2.48 -0.23 -7.66
C ARG A 248 1.82 -1.36 -6.90
N ILE A 249 2.57 -2.10 -6.11
CA ILE A 249 2.07 -3.29 -5.42
C ILE A 249 1.26 -2.94 -4.17
N MET A 250 0.51 -3.93 -3.66
CA MET A 250 -0.20 -3.84 -2.39
C MET A 250 0.68 -3.33 -1.24
N GLY A 251 0.12 -2.46 -0.41
CA GLY A 251 0.79 -1.77 0.69
C GLY A 251 1.29 -0.35 0.35
N GLU A 252 1.43 -0.02 -0.94
CA GLU A 252 1.92 1.30 -1.37
C GLU A 252 0.88 2.42 -1.26
N ILE A 253 1.36 3.60 -0.91
CA ILE A 253 0.65 4.88 -0.98
C ILE A 253 1.38 5.71 -2.02
N TYR A 254 0.69 6.15 -3.08
CA TYR A 254 1.36 6.89 -4.14
C TYR A 254 0.47 7.96 -4.80
N PRO A 255 1.07 9.11 -5.16
CA PRO A 255 0.40 10.10 -5.98
C PRO A 255 0.43 9.72 -7.47
N THR A 256 -0.65 10.02 -8.18
CA THR A 256 -0.71 9.87 -9.65
C THR A 256 -1.34 11.09 -10.33
N TYR A 257 -0.80 11.43 -11.50
CA TYR A 257 -1.31 12.47 -12.40
C TYR A 257 -2.20 11.88 -13.51
N ASN A 258 -2.24 10.55 -13.62
CA ASN A 258 -3.03 9.85 -14.62
C ASN A 258 -4.52 10.11 -14.38
N LEU A 259 -5.31 10.21 -15.46
CA LEU A 259 -6.77 10.32 -15.37
C LEU A 259 -7.43 9.00 -15.01
N THR A 260 -6.77 7.90 -15.35
CA THR A 260 -7.21 6.54 -15.09
C THR A 260 -6.07 5.73 -14.51
N ILE A 261 -6.42 4.78 -13.68
CA ILE A 261 -5.51 3.78 -13.12
C ILE A 261 -5.81 2.40 -13.71
N LEU A 262 -4.78 1.55 -13.80
CA LEU A 262 -4.91 0.15 -14.20
C LEU A 262 -4.64 -0.76 -12.99
N ILE A 263 -5.70 -1.43 -12.54
CA ILE A 263 -5.68 -2.43 -11.47
C ILE A 263 -5.43 -3.81 -12.10
N ARG A 264 -4.54 -4.58 -11.49
CA ARG A 264 -4.21 -5.97 -11.87
C ARG A 264 -4.33 -6.89 -10.67
N LEU A 265 -4.78 -8.10 -10.93
CA LEU A 265 -4.86 -9.19 -9.97
C LEU A 265 -4.38 -10.48 -10.63
N GLU A 266 -3.47 -11.21 -9.97
CA GLU A 266 -3.14 -12.61 -10.24
C GLU A 266 -3.15 -13.38 -8.92
N VAL A 267 -4.02 -14.38 -8.80
CA VAL A 267 -4.11 -15.24 -7.62
C VAL A 267 -4.28 -16.70 -8.04
N VAL A 268 -3.60 -17.60 -7.33
CA VAL A 268 -3.70 -19.05 -7.52
C VAL A 268 -3.80 -19.79 -6.19
N ALA A 269 -4.56 -20.87 -6.15
CA ALA A 269 -4.67 -21.79 -5.03
C ALA A 269 -4.90 -23.23 -5.56
N GLU A 270 -5.10 -24.21 -4.67
CA GLU A 270 -5.55 -25.55 -5.04
C GLU A 270 -7.08 -25.59 -5.17
N THR A 271 -7.81 -24.97 -4.24
CA THR A 271 -9.27 -24.85 -4.33
C THR A 271 -9.67 -23.65 -5.18
N GLY A 272 -10.64 -23.85 -6.06
CA GLY A 272 -11.21 -22.81 -6.92
C GLY A 272 -11.82 -21.64 -6.15
N PHE A 273 -11.84 -20.45 -6.76
CA PHE A 273 -12.44 -19.25 -6.18
C PHE A 273 -13.92 -19.15 -6.56
N ALA A 274 -14.81 -19.07 -5.57
CA ALA A 274 -16.23 -18.81 -5.78
C ALA A 274 -16.47 -17.34 -6.15
N LYS A 275 -15.80 -16.41 -5.46
CA LYS A 275 -15.94 -14.96 -5.65
C LYS A 275 -14.63 -14.25 -5.34
N ILE A 276 -14.33 -13.20 -6.09
CA ILE A 276 -13.31 -12.21 -5.71
C ILE A 276 -13.90 -10.82 -5.94
N TYR A 277 -13.82 -10.00 -4.90
CA TYR A 277 -14.34 -8.65 -4.83
C TYR A 277 -13.18 -7.65 -4.83
N LEU A 278 -13.35 -6.57 -5.58
CA LEU A 278 -12.54 -5.36 -5.46
C LEU A 278 -13.28 -4.37 -4.58
N TYR A 279 -12.64 -3.96 -3.49
CA TYR A 279 -13.13 -2.91 -2.63
C TYR A 279 -12.52 -1.57 -3.03
N LYS A 280 -13.30 -0.49 -2.92
CA LYS A 280 -12.88 0.90 -3.04
C LYS A 280 -13.44 1.66 -1.84
N ASN A 281 -12.57 2.22 -1.00
CA ASN A 281 -12.99 2.95 0.22
C ASN A 281 -13.98 2.15 1.08
N GLY A 282 -13.65 0.89 1.37
CA GLY A 282 -14.45 0.03 2.26
C GLY A 282 -15.72 -0.56 1.64
N LEU A 283 -16.09 -0.17 0.42
CA LEU A 283 -17.28 -0.67 -0.28
C LEU A 283 -16.89 -1.60 -1.43
N ILE A 284 -17.72 -2.62 -1.70
CA ILE A 284 -17.57 -3.45 -2.90
C ILE A 284 -17.78 -2.56 -4.13
N TYR A 285 -16.74 -2.42 -4.93
CA TYR A 285 -16.73 -1.63 -6.15
C TYR A 285 -16.97 -2.47 -7.40
N ASP A 286 -16.38 -3.67 -7.44
CA ASP A 286 -16.51 -4.60 -8.56
C ASP A 286 -16.26 -6.04 -8.10
N SER A 287 -16.52 -7.01 -8.98
CA SER A 287 -16.20 -8.42 -8.77
C SER A 287 -15.86 -9.11 -10.09
N VAL A 288 -14.97 -10.10 -10.03
CA VAL A 288 -14.63 -10.92 -11.21
C VAL A 288 -15.51 -12.17 -11.28
N ASN A 289 -15.93 -12.54 -12.50
CA ASN A 289 -16.48 -13.86 -12.76
C ASN A 289 -15.35 -14.89 -12.75
N THR A 290 -15.18 -15.58 -11.63
CA THR A 290 -14.09 -16.54 -11.40
C THR A 290 -14.25 -17.83 -12.21
N GLN A 291 -15.47 -18.14 -12.66
CA GLN A 291 -15.84 -19.44 -13.23
C GLN A 291 -15.40 -20.63 -12.35
N ASN A 292 -15.33 -20.43 -11.03
CA ASN A 292 -14.87 -21.43 -10.06
C ASN A 292 -13.45 -21.97 -10.33
N ARG A 293 -12.60 -21.19 -11.01
CA ARG A 293 -11.22 -21.58 -11.31
C ARG A 293 -10.30 -21.38 -10.11
N ASP A 294 -9.25 -22.18 -10.05
CA ASP A 294 -8.15 -22.17 -9.08
C ASP A 294 -7.07 -21.12 -9.39
N SER A 295 -7.07 -20.56 -10.60
CA SER A 295 -6.18 -19.49 -11.06
C SER A 295 -6.97 -18.38 -11.72
N ILE A 296 -6.83 -17.16 -11.21
CA ILE A 296 -7.53 -15.96 -11.71
C ILE A 296 -6.50 -14.91 -12.10
N VAL A 297 -6.64 -14.38 -13.32
CA VAL A 297 -5.97 -13.16 -13.79
C VAL A 297 -7.05 -12.17 -14.17
N TRP A 298 -6.99 -10.96 -13.63
CA TRP A 298 -8.01 -9.94 -13.84
C TRP A 298 -7.40 -8.54 -13.99
N TYR A 299 -8.02 -7.75 -14.87
CA TYR A 299 -7.64 -6.37 -15.14
C TYR A 299 -8.87 -5.48 -15.02
N LYS A 300 -8.71 -4.33 -14.37
CA LYS A 300 -9.77 -3.32 -14.25
C LYS A 300 -9.17 -1.92 -14.41
N THR A 301 -9.82 -1.09 -15.19
CA THR A 301 -9.52 0.36 -15.20
C THR A 301 -10.50 1.10 -14.32
N ASP A 302 -10.03 2.12 -13.62
CA ASP A 302 -10.87 3.06 -12.89
C ASP A 302 -10.44 4.50 -13.14
N SER A 303 -11.35 5.45 -12.96
CA SER A 303 -11.01 6.88 -12.98
C SER A 303 -10.28 7.24 -11.69
N THR A 304 -9.18 7.99 -11.81
CA THR A 304 -8.37 8.38 -10.66
C THR A 304 -9.14 9.26 -9.69
N SER A 305 -9.16 8.86 -8.42
CA SER A 305 -9.70 9.57 -7.27
C SER A 305 -8.82 9.31 -6.05
N ASN A 306 -8.89 10.15 -5.02
CA ASN A 306 -8.34 9.81 -3.70
C ASN A 306 -9.12 8.61 -3.16
N ALA A 307 -8.49 7.44 -3.16
CA ALA A 307 -9.12 6.20 -2.75
C ALA A 307 -8.09 5.15 -2.38
N TYR A 308 -8.48 4.20 -1.55
CA TYR A 308 -7.76 2.94 -1.39
C TYR A 308 -8.53 1.79 -2.00
N TYR A 309 -7.80 0.79 -2.49
CA TYR A 309 -8.35 -0.42 -3.08
C TYR A 309 -7.72 -1.65 -2.47
N PHE A 310 -8.51 -2.66 -2.14
CA PHE A 310 -8.02 -3.98 -1.76
C PHE A 310 -8.91 -5.07 -2.35
N VAL A 311 -8.44 -6.31 -2.39
CA VAL A 311 -9.24 -7.45 -2.82
C VAL A 311 -9.56 -8.37 -1.66
N LYS A 312 -10.78 -8.92 -1.69
CA LYS A 312 -11.21 -10.02 -0.82
C LYS A 312 -11.73 -11.15 -1.70
N GLY A 313 -11.28 -12.37 -1.44
CA GLY A 313 -11.78 -13.55 -2.15
C GLY A 313 -12.34 -14.62 -1.22
N ILE A 314 -13.16 -15.49 -1.81
CA ILE A 314 -13.81 -16.62 -1.16
C ILE A 314 -13.61 -17.83 -2.08
N GLN A 315 -12.98 -18.89 -1.57
CA GLN A 315 -12.85 -20.19 -2.23
C GLN A 315 -14.15 -21.00 -2.16
N LEU A 316 -14.26 -22.05 -2.96
CA LEU A 316 -15.47 -22.90 -3.05
C LEU A 316 -15.83 -23.62 -1.75
N ASP A 317 -14.84 -23.87 -0.90
CA ASP A 317 -14.98 -24.46 0.44
C ASP A 317 -15.20 -23.42 1.54
N GLY A 318 -15.24 -22.14 1.18
CA GLY A 318 -15.51 -21.02 2.07
C GLY A 318 -14.27 -20.43 2.75
N ASP A 319 -13.06 -20.87 2.40
CA ASP A 319 -11.83 -20.20 2.81
C ASP A 319 -11.73 -18.81 2.17
N GLN A 320 -11.14 -17.86 2.89
CA GLN A 320 -11.12 -16.45 2.52
C GLN A 320 -9.70 -15.89 2.50
N PHE A 321 -9.48 -14.87 1.67
CA PHE A 321 -8.27 -14.06 1.72
C PHE A 321 -8.57 -12.56 1.61
N TRP A 322 -7.65 -11.74 2.13
CA TRP A 322 -7.70 -10.28 2.09
C TRP A 322 -6.33 -9.72 1.72
N SER A 323 -6.22 -8.91 0.68
CA SER A 323 -4.98 -8.20 0.36
C SER A 323 -4.80 -6.96 1.23
N ALA A 324 -3.56 -6.47 1.34
CA ALA A 324 -3.31 -5.09 1.73
C ALA A 324 -3.96 -4.11 0.73
N PRO A 325 -4.34 -2.90 1.19
CA PRO A 325 -4.78 -1.85 0.29
C PRO A 325 -3.63 -1.23 -0.51
N ILE A 326 -4.00 -0.58 -1.60
CA ILE A 326 -3.17 0.36 -2.35
C ILE A 326 -3.87 1.71 -2.29
N TRP A 327 -3.18 2.73 -1.77
CA TRP A 327 -3.72 4.08 -1.63
C TRP A 327 -3.28 4.93 -2.82
N VAL A 328 -4.26 5.35 -3.62
CA VAL A 328 -4.07 6.22 -4.77
C VAL A 328 -4.42 7.64 -4.37
N GLU A 329 -3.44 8.53 -4.44
CA GLU A 329 -3.64 9.96 -4.22
C GLU A 329 -3.69 10.66 -5.58
N LYS A 330 -4.82 11.28 -5.89
CA LYS A 330 -4.94 12.13 -7.08
C LYS A 330 -4.09 13.37 -6.85
N ALA A 331 -2.94 13.43 -7.52
CA ALA A 331 -2.07 14.59 -7.42
C ALA A 331 -2.79 15.83 -7.96
N PRO A 332 -2.66 17.01 -7.31
CA PRO A 332 -3.15 18.24 -7.88
C PRO A 332 -2.44 18.46 -9.21
N ARG A 333 -3.21 18.53 -10.29
CA ARG A 333 -2.66 18.92 -11.59
C ARG A 333 -2.10 20.33 -11.45
N ARG A 334 -0.92 20.59 -12.03
CA ARG A 334 -0.36 21.94 -12.10
C ARG A 334 -0.50 22.46 -13.53
N ASP A 335 -0.85 23.74 -13.63
CA ASP A 335 -0.82 24.50 -14.88
C ASP A 335 0.63 24.47 -15.42
N GLN A 336 0.84 24.02 -16.66
CA GLN A 336 2.14 23.96 -17.35
C GLN A 336 2.10 24.61 -18.74
N LEU A 337 3.20 25.27 -19.10
CA LEU A 337 3.48 25.80 -20.43
C LEU A 337 4.68 25.04 -21.01
N VAL A 338 4.46 24.26 -22.07
CA VAL A 338 5.48 23.49 -22.77
C VAL A 338 5.69 24.08 -24.16
N ILE A 339 6.95 24.37 -24.48
CA ILE A 339 7.34 24.91 -25.78
C ILE A 339 8.14 23.83 -26.52
N SER A 340 7.71 23.50 -27.74
CA SER A 340 8.38 22.50 -28.57
C SER A 340 8.39 22.89 -30.05
N PRO A 341 9.57 23.02 -30.68
CA PRO A 341 10.90 23.05 -30.07
C PRO A 341 11.13 24.29 -29.19
N ASN A 342 12.10 24.21 -28.27
CA ASN A 342 12.65 25.35 -27.54
C ASN A 342 14.15 25.45 -27.89
N PRO A 343 14.62 26.50 -28.58
CA PRO A 343 13.93 27.74 -28.93
C PRO A 343 12.75 27.58 -29.92
N LEU A 344 11.80 28.52 -29.88
CA LEU A 344 10.68 28.63 -30.83
C LEU A 344 11.20 28.96 -32.24
N LYS A 345 10.86 28.09 -33.19
CA LYS A 345 11.05 28.20 -34.65
C LYS A 345 9.75 28.54 -35.40
N THR A 346 9.84 28.80 -36.69
CA THR A 346 8.74 29.21 -37.60
C THR A 346 7.56 28.23 -37.73
N SER A 347 7.65 27.04 -37.13
CA SER A 347 6.59 26.02 -37.11
C SER A 347 6.47 25.33 -35.74
N SER A 348 6.55 26.11 -34.67
CA SER A 348 6.56 25.57 -33.30
C SER A 348 5.18 25.52 -32.69
N LYS A 349 5.04 24.68 -31.66
CA LYS A 349 3.82 24.61 -30.86
C LYS A 349 4.08 25.09 -29.44
N ILE A 350 3.16 25.92 -28.96
CA ILE A 350 3.06 26.31 -27.56
C ILE A 350 1.90 25.52 -26.97
N ILE A 351 2.24 24.53 -26.15
CA ILE A 351 1.28 23.62 -25.53
C ILE A 351 1.01 24.11 -24.11
N ILE A 352 -0.26 24.32 -23.79
CA ILE A 352 -0.71 24.72 -22.46
C ILE A 352 -1.49 23.55 -21.88
N SER A 353 -1.07 23.07 -20.71
CA SER A 353 -1.80 22.05 -19.94
C SER A 353 -2.28 22.67 -18.64
N LEU A 354 -3.56 22.51 -18.33
CA LEU A 354 -4.20 23.14 -17.18
C LEU A 354 -4.69 22.11 -16.18
N SER A 355 -4.68 22.52 -14.92
CA SER A 355 -5.22 21.83 -13.77
C SER A 355 -6.74 21.70 -13.81
N GLU A 356 -7.40 22.73 -14.32
CA GLU A 356 -8.84 22.78 -14.54
C GLU A 356 -9.16 23.26 -15.97
N PRO A 357 -10.26 22.80 -16.59
CA PRO A 357 -10.67 23.29 -17.89
C PRO A 357 -10.97 24.80 -17.86
N LYS A 358 -10.43 25.55 -18.82
CA LYS A 358 -10.67 26.99 -18.99
C LYS A 358 -11.13 27.29 -20.42
N PRO A 359 -11.70 28.48 -20.69
CA PRO A 359 -11.91 28.95 -22.05
C PRO A 359 -10.60 29.09 -22.83
N TRP A 360 -10.70 29.32 -24.14
CA TRP A 360 -9.53 29.47 -25.01
C TRP A 360 -8.59 30.61 -24.54
N PRO A 361 -7.28 30.36 -24.40
CA PRO A 361 -6.33 31.36 -23.92
C PRO A 361 -5.94 32.38 -25.00
N THR A 362 -5.51 33.54 -24.53
CA THR A 362 -4.80 34.55 -25.33
C THR A 362 -3.30 34.45 -25.10
N LEU A 363 -2.53 34.54 -26.18
CA LEU A 363 -1.08 34.55 -26.18
C LEU A 363 -0.58 35.95 -26.47
N THR A 364 0.34 36.44 -25.65
CA THR A 364 1.08 37.68 -25.89
C THR A 364 2.58 37.42 -25.81
N ILE A 365 3.35 37.99 -26.73
CA ILE A 365 4.82 37.99 -26.69
C ILE A 365 5.31 39.44 -26.64
N TYR A 366 6.29 39.67 -25.78
CA TYR A 366 6.95 40.95 -25.60
C TYR A 366 8.44 40.83 -25.90
N ASN A 367 9.04 41.88 -26.45
CA ASN A 367 10.49 41.98 -26.50
C ASN A 367 11.06 42.25 -25.09
N ILE A 368 12.38 42.18 -24.93
CA ILE A 368 13.04 42.41 -23.63
C ILE A 368 12.84 43.81 -23.06
N SER A 369 12.51 44.79 -23.90
CA SER A 369 12.19 46.16 -23.49
C SER A 369 10.75 46.29 -22.95
N GLY A 370 9.97 45.20 -22.98
CA GLY A 370 8.58 45.17 -22.53
C GLY A 370 7.55 45.60 -23.57
N GLU A 371 7.97 45.82 -24.82
CA GLU A 371 7.04 46.18 -25.90
C GLU A 371 6.36 44.92 -26.42
N LYS A 372 5.04 44.99 -26.59
CA LYS A 372 4.22 43.92 -27.16
C LYS A 372 4.53 43.78 -28.65
N VAL A 373 5.00 42.60 -29.07
CA VAL A 373 5.36 42.30 -30.47
C VAL A 373 4.40 41.30 -31.12
N TYR A 374 3.66 40.52 -30.33
CA TYR A 374 2.64 39.60 -30.83
C TYR A 374 1.53 39.43 -29.79
N ASP A 375 0.29 39.36 -30.23
CA ASP A 375 -0.89 39.31 -29.37
C ASP A 375 -2.07 38.69 -30.13
N THR A 376 -2.66 37.64 -29.56
CA THR A 376 -3.83 36.97 -30.15
C THR A 376 -5.15 37.46 -29.57
N SER A 377 -5.18 38.40 -28.62
CA SER A 377 -6.40 38.83 -27.93
C SER A 377 -7.49 39.42 -28.83
N THR A 378 -7.12 39.87 -30.03
CA THR A 378 -8.05 40.39 -31.04
C THR A 378 -8.50 39.33 -32.05
N TYR A 379 -7.98 38.10 -31.95
CA TYR A 379 -8.32 37.02 -32.87
C TYR A 379 -9.65 36.38 -32.48
N ALA A 380 -10.40 35.91 -33.47
CA ALA A 380 -11.56 35.08 -33.19
C ALA A 380 -11.09 33.76 -32.54
N HIS A 381 -11.56 33.51 -31.32
CA HIS A 381 -11.25 32.29 -30.58
C HIS A 381 -12.43 31.33 -30.61
N PRO A 382 -12.17 30.01 -30.72
CA PRO A 382 -13.26 29.03 -30.66
C PRO A 382 -13.85 29.01 -29.24
N MET A 383 -15.18 28.87 -29.13
CA MET A 383 -15.86 28.68 -27.85
C MET A 383 -15.67 27.23 -27.37
N ILE A 384 -14.45 26.91 -26.93
CA ILE A 384 -14.06 25.61 -26.40
C ILE A 384 -13.56 25.78 -24.97
N ILE A 385 -14.05 24.92 -24.08
CA ILE A 385 -13.52 24.77 -22.72
C ILE A 385 -12.65 23.51 -22.71
N SER A 386 -11.37 23.66 -22.38
CA SER A 386 -10.40 22.57 -22.42
C SER A 386 -9.37 22.69 -21.30
N SER A 387 -8.80 21.56 -20.89
CA SER A 387 -7.61 21.51 -20.02
C SER A 387 -6.30 21.42 -20.82
N GLN A 388 -6.37 21.38 -22.14
CA GLN A 388 -5.21 21.34 -23.03
C GLN A 388 -5.42 22.23 -24.26
N PHE A 389 -4.45 23.09 -24.54
CA PHE A 389 -4.43 23.95 -25.72
C PHE A 389 -3.12 23.78 -26.48
N SER A 390 -3.18 23.92 -27.80
CA SER A 390 -2.02 23.96 -28.68
C SER A 390 -2.13 25.19 -29.56
N LEU A 391 -1.22 26.14 -29.38
CA LEU A 391 -1.13 27.36 -30.17
C LEU A 391 0.01 27.21 -31.18
N GLU A 392 -0.30 27.41 -32.45
CA GLU A 392 0.70 27.37 -33.53
C GLU A 392 1.46 28.70 -33.56
N TRP A 393 2.78 28.63 -33.53
CA TRP A 393 3.69 29.77 -33.60
C TRP A 393 4.39 29.83 -34.96
N ARG A 394 4.29 30.97 -35.63
CA ARG A 394 4.80 31.18 -37.01
C ARG A 394 6.09 31.99 -37.11
N GLY A 395 6.62 32.50 -36.00
CA GLY A 395 7.85 33.31 -36.01
C GLY A 395 7.67 34.77 -36.45
N ILE A 396 6.44 35.28 -36.52
CA ILE A 396 6.11 36.62 -37.01
C ILE A 396 5.51 37.51 -35.90
N ASP A 397 5.68 38.82 -36.04
CA ASP A 397 5.06 39.85 -35.21
C ASP A 397 3.61 40.15 -35.65
N GLN A 398 2.95 41.08 -34.94
CA GLN A 398 1.58 41.49 -35.22
C GLN A 398 1.36 42.01 -36.65
N THR A 399 2.40 42.54 -37.30
CA THR A 399 2.36 43.11 -38.65
C THR A 399 2.70 42.09 -39.75
N GLY A 400 3.02 40.85 -39.36
CA GLY A 400 3.44 39.79 -40.27
C GLY A 400 4.93 39.79 -40.59
N LYS A 401 5.74 40.60 -39.90
CA LYS A 401 7.19 40.64 -40.09
C LYS A 401 7.87 39.62 -39.18
N ASN A 402 8.90 38.95 -39.71
CA ASN A 402 9.63 37.96 -38.92
C ASN A 402 10.32 38.60 -37.70
N LEU A 403 10.15 37.98 -36.52
CA LEU A 403 10.88 38.37 -35.31
C LEU A 403 12.36 37.94 -35.39
N PRO A 404 13.31 38.75 -34.92
CA PRO A 404 14.73 38.38 -34.89
C PRO A 404 15.02 37.28 -33.85
N ASN A 405 16.18 36.64 -33.98
CA ASN A 405 16.65 35.70 -32.96
C ASN A 405 16.88 36.44 -31.64
N GLY A 406 16.44 35.88 -30.52
CA GLY A 406 16.62 36.52 -29.22
C GLY A 406 15.76 35.94 -28.11
N ILE A 407 15.89 36.55 -26.93
CA ILE A 407 15.04 36.25 -25.77
C ILE A 407 13.82 37.17 -25.79
N TYR A 408 12.67 36.60 -25.48
CA TYR A 408 11.39 37.29 -25.39
C TYR A 408 10.68 36.90 -24.10
N LEU A 409 9.65 37.66 -23.74
CA LEU A 409 8.73 37.31 -22.68
C LEU A 409 7.43 36.81 -23.28
N ILE A 410 6.90 35.72 -22.73
CA ILE A 410 5.61 35.16 -23.10
C ILE A 410 4.61 35.37 -21.96
N GLY A 411 3.40 35.80 -22.31
CA GLY A 411 2.24 35.87 -21.43
C GLY A 411 1.11 35.02 -21.98
N ILE A 412 0.51 34.17 -21.14
CA ILE A 412 -0.73 33.45 -21.45
C ILE A 412 -1.80 33.90 -20.48
N LYS A 413 -2.90 34.43 -21.03
CA LYS A 413 -4.01 34.97 -20.25
C LYS A 413 -5.32 34.28 -20.61
N PHE A 414 -6.11 34.01 -19.57
CA PHE A 414 -7.50 33.55 -19.66
C PHE A 414 -8.43 34.69 -19.21
N ASP A 415 -9.74 34.55 -19.46
CA ASP A 415 -10.73 35.54 -19.01
C ASP A 415 -10.70 35.77 -17.49
N SER A 416 -10.33 34.73 -16.73
CA SER A 416 -10.16 34.77 -15.28
C SER A 416 -8.89 35.47 -14.79
N GLY A 417 -8.01 35.93 -15.69
CA GLY A 417 -6.73 36.56 -15.35
C GLY A 417 -5.52 35.93 -16.07
N GLU A 418 -4.35 36.53 -15.86
CA GLU A 418 -3.09 36.08 -16.46
C GLU A 418 -2.46 34.94 -15.63
N ILE A 419 -2.17 33.80 -16.26
CA ILE A 419 -1.82 32.56 -15.54
C ILE A 419 -0.38 32.14 -15.78
N PHE A 420 0.20 32.47 -16.95
CA PHE A 420 1.61 32.18 -17.20
C PHE A 420 2.37 33.43 -17.65
N LYS A 421 3.53 33.66 -17.04
CA LYS A 421 4.59 34.56 -17.51
C LYS A 421 5.90 33.80 -17.56
N GLY A 422 6.62 33.90 -18.66
CA GLY A 422 7.90 33.20 -18.82
C GLY A 422 8.86 33.91 -19.77
N LYS A 423 10.10 33.43 -19.79
CA LYS A 423 11.09 33.78 -20.80
C LYS A 423 11.12 32.68 -21.85
N ILE A 424 11.21 33.07 -23.11
CA ILE A 424 11.31 32.16 -24.26
C ILE A 424 12.46 32.61 -25.14
N ALA A 425 13.09 31.67 -25.84
CA ALA A 425 14.03 31.98 -26.90
C ALA A 425 13.33 31.78 -28.25
N ILE A 426 13.55 32.69 -29.19
CA ILE A 426 13.14 32.55 -30.59
C ILE A 426 14.41 32.36 -31.42
N GLU A 427 14.43 31.32 -32.22
CA GLU A 427 15.49 30.98 -33.17
C GLU A 427 14.84 30.73 -34.52
N ARG A 428 15.33 31.40 -35.57
CA ARG A 428 14.87 31.15 -36.93
C ARG A 428 15.37 29.85 -37.51
#